data_AF-A0A419HH24-F1
#
_entry.id   AF-A0A419HH24-F1
#
_cell.length_a   1.000
_cell.length_b   1.000
_cell.length_c   1.000
_cell.angle_alpha   90.00
_cell.angle_beta   90.00
_cell.angle_gamma   90.00
#
_symmetry.space_group_name_H-M   'P 1'
#
loop_
_entity.id
_entity.type
_entity.pdbx_description
1 polymer ?
#
loop_
_entity_poly.entity_id
_entity_poly.type
_entity_poly.pdbx_seq_one_letter_code
_entity_poly.pdbx_strand_id
1 'polypeptide(L)'
;MTTDNLFRVPFSSAALRRLADGSKRATVLRLNQAARVRQGQQIIGVVNGSDARLALEVEQLHFVRKPQQLPSIAKSLGLHLSDFTQAPIWDQYLRDLQGPMVLAVLSPVGEITGTLPAGRVRKISTTSWHEVTDTFEIHPADQINDDDRAELRRRVRDRLGAAIRAEQPSPDLFRRLAGLTEAMLRSGRCGPAALGKAHRQRHIDAAERLFSWLAEHQVLTGTGDDRTWHRDLLTGLRINTSDRAAGTPGHAQQ
;
A
#
# COMPACT_ATOMS: atom_id res chain seq x y z
N MET A 1 23.26 26.81 9.77
CA MET A 1 22.89 25.38 9.88
C MET A 1 22.15 25.01 8.61
N THR A 2 22.70 24.10 7.81
CA THR A 2 22.13 23.68 6.53
C THR A 2 20.84 22.88 6.73
N THR A 3 19.75 23.36 6.15
CA THR A 3 18.38 22.81 6.21
C THR A 3 18.24 21.43 5.52
N ASP A 4 19.30 20.91 4.91
CA ASP A 4 19.27 19.71 4.06
C ASP A 4 19.20 18.37 4.81
N ASN A 5 19.34 18.36 6.14
CA ASN A 5 19.30 17.12 6.94
C ASN A 5 18.08 16.96 7.86
N LEU A 6 17.08 17.84 7.74
CA LEU A 6 15.87 17.74 8.55
C LEU A 6 14.96 16.61 8.05
N PHE A 7 14.47 15.80 8.98
CA PHE A 7 13.55 14.69 8.69
C PHE A 7 12.25 15.23 8.07
N ARG A 8 11.82 14.63 6.96
CA ARG A 8 10.65 15.08 6.20
C ARG A 8 9.46 14.17 6.46
N VAL A 9 8.31 14.78 6.78
CA VAL A 9 7.04 14.08 6.99
C VAL A 9 6.03 14.52 5.93
N PRO A 10 5.49 13.59 5.12
CA PRO A 10 4.53 13.94 4.09
C PRO A 10 3.15 14.22 4.68
N PHE A 11 2.51 15.28 4.19
CA PHE A 11 1.14 15.68 4.50
C PHE A 11 0.36 15.97 3.21
N SER A 12 -0.97 15.95 3.31
CA SER A 12 -1.81 16.55 2.27
C SER A 12 -1.75 18.08 2.37
N SER A 13 -2.03 18.79 1.28
CA SER A 13 -2.07 20.27 1.30
C SER A 13 -3.06 20.81 2.34
N ALA A 14 -4.20 20.15 2.51
CA ALA A 14 -5.17 20.51 3.54
C ALA A 14 -4.61 20.29 4.95
N ALA A 15 -3.92 19.17 5.21
CA ALA A 15 -3.31 18.92 6.50
C ALA A 15 -2.17 19.92 6.80
N LEU A 16 -1.37 20.30 5.80
CA LEU A 16 -0.29 21.26 5.98
C LEU A 16 -0.81 22.67 6.28
N ARG A 17 -1.89 23.12 5.60
CA ARG A 17 -2.60 24.37 5.93
C ARG A 17 -3.08 24.37 7.38
N ARG A 18 -3.68 23.25 7.80
CA ARG A 18 -4.21 23.09 9.15
C ARG A 18 -3.14 23.04 10.24
N LEU A 19 -1.94 22.56 9.90
CA LEU A 19 -0.80 22.64 10.81
C LEU A 19 -0.33 24.09 10.94
N ALA A 20 -0.27 24.84 9.84
CA ALA A 20 0.13 26.24 9.85
C ALA A 20 -0.87 27.16 10.59
N ASP A 21 -2.18 26.90 10.45
CA ASP A 21 -3.23 27.66 11.17
C ASP A 21 -3.50 27.14 12.60
N GLY A 22 -2.83 26.08 13.02
CA GLY A 22 -2.97 25.48 14.36
C GLY A 22 -4.23 24.64 14.59
N SER A 23 -5.12 24.50 13.60
CA SER A 23 -6.34 23.67 13.71
C SER A 23 -6.06 22.16 13.64
N LYS A 24 -4.85 21.77 13.26
CA LYS A 24 -4.30 20.41 13.36
C LYS A 24 -3.03 20.48 14.20
N ARG A 25 -2.95 19.67 15.25
CA ARG A 25 -1.85 19.68 16.23
C ARG A 25 -1.19 18.33 16.44
N ALA A 26 -1.75 17.26 15.87
CA ALA A 26 -1.25 15.92 16.09
C ALA A 26 -1.25 15.09 14.81
N THR A 27 -0.30 14.16 14.71
CA THR A 27 -0.24 13.18 13.63
C THR A 27 0.18 11.82 14.18
N VAL A 28 -0.05 10.78 13.38
CA VAL A 28 0.40 9.44 13.68
C VAL A 28 1.60 9.12 12.79
N LEU A 29 2.69 8.67 13.40
CA LEU A 29 3.90 8.21 12.73
C LEU A 29 3.98 6.69 12.85
N ARG A 30 4.35 6.03 11.74
CA ARG A 30 4.73 4.61 11.78
C ARG A 30 6.04 4.46 12.56
N LEU A 31 6.31 3.27 13.14
CA LEU A 31 7.51 3.07 13.97
C LEU A 31 8.82 3.40 13.27
N ASN A 32 8.95 3.07 11.98
CA ASN A 32 10.13 3.39 11.18
C ASN A 32 10.35 4.91 11.00
N GLN A 33 9.26 5.69 10.96
CA GLN A 33 9.32 7.15 10.92
C GLN A 33 9.62 7.70 12.32
N ALA A 34 8.92 7.20 13.33
CA ALA A 34 9.07 7.64 14.71
C ALA A 34 10.48 7.40 15.27
N ALA A 35 11.17 6.33 14.84
CA ALA A 35 12.56 6.06 15.21
C ALA A 35 13.55 7.16 14.79
N ARG A 36 13.16 8.02 13.84
CA ARG A 36 13.98 9.13 13.31
C ARG A 36 13.62 10.49 13.92
N VAL A 37 12.67 10.51 14.86
CA VAL A 37 12.11 11.72 15.44
C VAL A 37 12.29 11.69 16.95
N ARG A 38 12.67 12.83 17.53
CA ARG A 38 12.80 13.03 18.97
C ARG A 38 11.91 14.18 19.42
N GLN A 39 11.52 14.16 20.69
CA GLN A 39 10.89 15.32 21.32
C GLN A 39 11.87 16.52 21.30
N GLY A 40 11.36 17.72 21.03
CA GLY A 40 12.12 18.95 20.83
C GLY A 40 12.83 19.06 19.47
N GLN A 41 12.68 18.06 18.60
CA GLN A 41 13.30 18.09 17.27
C GLN A 41 12.43 18.90 16.30
N GLN A 42 13.07 19.73 15.47
CA GLN A 42 12.44 20.29 14.28
C GLN A 42 12.43 19.28 13.14
N ILE A 43 11.26 19.12 12.52
CA ILE A 43 11.02 18.32 11.32
C ILE A 43 10.40 19.20 10.24
N ILE A 44 10.41 18.74 8.99
CA ILE A 44 9.81 19.47 7.88
C ILE A 44 8.57 18.72 7.38
N GLY A 45 7.40 19.34 7.50
CA GLY A 45 6.20 18.93 6.80
C GLY A 45 6.29 19.25 5.31
N VAL A 46 6.01 18.28 4.45
CA VAL A 46 6.09 18.42 2.98
C VAL A 46 4.81 17.97 2.30
N VAL A 47 4.52 18.53 1.12
CA VAL A 47 3.52 17.97 0.20
C VAL A 47 4.23 17.24 -0.94
N ASN A 48 3.89 15.97 -1.16
CA ASN A 48 4.47 15.18 -2.25
C ASN A 48 4.20 15.85 -3.62
N GLY A 49 5.24 15.98 -4.44
CA GLY A 49 5.14 16.61 -5.77
C GLY A 49 5.04 18.14 -5.75
N SER A 50 5.30 18.78 -4.61
CA SER A 50 5.30 20.24 -4.45
C SER A 50 6.55 20.71 -3.71
N ASP A 51 6.91 21.98 -3.92
CA ASP A 51 7.95 22.70 -3.20
C ASP A 51 7.50 23.18 -1.81
N ALA A 52 6.23 22.99 -1.43
CA ALA A 52 5.68 23.44 -0.15
C ALA A 52 6.36 22.77 1.05
N ARG A 53 6.85 23.59 2.00
CA ARG A 53 7.49 23.16 3.25
C ARG A 53 6.92 23.94 4.44
N LEU A 54 6.76 23.26 5.57
CA LEU A 54 6.45 23.88 6.87
C LEU A 54 7.39 23.28 7.90
N ALA A 55 8.13 24.13 8.62
CA ALA A 55 8.90 23.66 9.77
C ALA A 55 7.94 23.37 10.94
N LEU A 56 8.17 22.26 11.62
CA LEU A 56 7.33 21.78 12.71
C LEU A 56 8.23 21.37 13.88
N GLU A 57 7.88 21.75 15.09
CA GLU A 57 8.52 21.26 16.30
C GLU A 57 7.73 20.09 16.87
N VAL A 58 8.45 19.05 17.30
CA VAL A 58 7.87 17.86 17.91
C VAL A 58 7.78 18.05 19.42
N GLU A 59 6.60 18.42 19.91
CA GLU A 59 6.41 18.75 21.32
C GLU A 59 6.33 17.51 22.20
N GLN A 60 5.68 16.45 21.73
CA GLN A 60 5.45 15.22 22.48
C GLN A 60 5.37 14.01 21.56
N LEU A 61 5.81 12.86 22.08
CA LEU A 61 5.71 11.55 21.41
C LEU A 61 5.10 10.54 22.37
N HIS A 62 4.05 9.85 21.93
CA HIS A 62 3.33 8.86 22.73
C HIS A 62 3.20 7.56 21.95
N PHE A 63 3.69 6.46 22.52
CA PHE A 63 3.58 5.16 21.89
C PHE A 63 2.15 4.63 21.99
N VAL A 64 1.65 4.12 20.88
CA VAL A 64 0.29 3.59 20.73
C VAL A 64 0.42 2.14 20.27
N ARG A 65 0.11 1.17 21.15
CA ARG A 65 0.26 -0.26 20.83
C ARG A 65 -0.76 -0.72 19.79
N LYS A 66 -1.99 -0.21 19.88
CA LYS A 66 -3.09 -0.54 18.98
C LYS A 66 -3.84 0.73 18.57
N PRO A 67 -4.30 0.86 17.31
CA PRO A 67 -5.03 2.05 16.85
C PRO A 67 -6.22 2.43 17.75
N GLN A 68 -6.91 1.44 18.33
CA GLN A 68 -8.07 1.65 19.20
C GLN A 68 -7.73 2.38 20.52
N GLN A 69 -6.45 2.46 20.90
CA GLN A 69 -6.02 3.23 22.07
C GLN A 69 -5.85 4.72 21.77
N LEU A 70 -5.76 5.09 20.49
CA LEU A 70 -5.50 6.46 20.06
C LEU A 70 -6.53 7.47 20.59
N PRO A 71 -7.86 7.21 20.57
CA PRO A 71 -8.83 8.15 21.13
C PRO A 71 -8.61 8.42 22.63
N SER A 72 -8.32 7.38 23.42
CA SER A 72 -8.09 7.50 24.86
C SER A 72 -6.80 8.26 25.17
N ILE A 73 -5.72 7.97 24.43
CA ILE A 73 -4.45 8.69 24.57
C ILE A 73 -4.63 10.15 24.16
N ALA A 74 -5.24 10.42 23.00
CA ALA A 74 -5.54 11.77 22.54
C ALA A 74 -6.34 12.57 23.59
N LYS A 75 -7.37 11.97 24.17
CA LYS A 75 -8.17 12.58 25.24
C LYS A 75 -7.31 12.95 26.46
N SER A 76 -6.39 12.08 26.89
CA SER A 76 -5.49 12.38 28.02
C SER A 76 -4.53 13.54 27.74
N LEU A 77 -4.28 13.86 26.47
CA LEU A 77 -3.43 14.96 26.02
C LEU A 77 -4.22 16.23 25.68
N GLY A 78 -5.53 16.25 25.96
CA GLY A 78 -6.40 17.38 25.58
C GLY A 78 -6.57 17.54 24.06
N LEU A 79 -6.40 16.46 23.29
CA LEU A 79 -6.55 16.44 21.84
C LEU A 79 -7.92 15.87 21.46
N HIS A 80 -8.52 16.49 20.45
CA HIS A 80 -9.76 16.09 19.81
C HIS A 80 -9.49 15.44 18.46
N LEU A 81 -10.49 14.75 17.88
CA LEU A 81 -10.38 14.14 16.55
C LEU A 81 -9.97 15.18 15.48
N SER A 82 -10.48 16.40 15.61
CA SER A 82 -10.10 17.53 14.76
C SER A 82 -8.60 17.75 14.76
N ASP A 83 -7.88 17.61 15.87
CA ASP A 83 -6.43 17.83 15.91
C ASP A 83 -5.63 16.87 15.02
N PHE A 84 -6.24 15.78 14.54
CA PHE A 84 -5.63 14.79 13.66
C PHE A 84 -6.13 14.90 12.22
N THR A 85 -7.43 15.03 12.02
CA THR A 85 -8.08 14.76 10.74
C THR A 85 -9.33 15.60 10.54
N GLN A 86 -9.95 15.49 9.37
CA GLN A 86 -11.28 16.02 9.07
C GLN A 86 -12.35 14.92 9.04
N ALA A 87 -11.99 13.69 9.42
CA ALA A 87 -12.96 12.62 9.55
C ALA A 87 -14.03 13.01 10.59
N PRO A 88 -15.32 12.68 10.35
CA PRO A 88 -16.41 13.03 11.25
C PRO A 88 -16.36 12.25 12.58
N ILE A 89 -15.83 11.02 12.57
CA ILE A 89 -15.76 10.13 13.74
C ILE A 89 -14.45 9.33 13.78
N TRP A 90 -14.07 8.89 14.99
CA TRP A 90 -12.84 8.12 15.22
C TRP A 90 -12.79 6.83 14.41
N ASP A 91 -13.87 6.07 14.33
CA ASP A 91 -13.90 4.79 13.61
C ASP A 91 -13.49 4.92 12.14
N GLN A 92 -13.88 6.02 11.49
CA GLN A 92 -13.49 6.29 10.12
C GLN A 92 -12.00 6.63 10.01
N TYR A 93 -11.45 7.36 10.97
CA TYR A 93 -10.02 7.68 11.02
C TYR A 93 -9.16 6.45 11.32
N LEU A 94 -9.61 5.58 12.21
CA LEU A 94 -8.87 4.39 12.64
C LEU A 94 -8.83 3.28 11.59
N ARG A 95 -9.78 3.24 10.63
CA ARG A 95 -9.89 2.20 9.60
C ARG A 95 -8.61 1.97 8.81
N ASP A 96 -7.88 3.04 8.52
CA ASP A 96 -6.67 3.02 7.70
C ASP A 96 -5.38 2.86 8.52
N LEU A 97 -5.49 2.81 9.86
CA LEU A 97 -4.36 2.69 10.77
C LEU A 97 -4.15 1.22 11.16
N GLN A 98 -2.91 0.75 11.05
CA GLN A 98 -2.55 -0.63 11.35
C GLN A 98 -1.28 -0.70 12.18
N GLY A 99 -1.24 -1.70 13.08
CA GLY A 99 -0.08 -2.01 13.90
C GLY A 99 0.25 -0.96 14.98
N PRO A 100 1.36 -1.13 15.69
CA PRO A 100 1.87 -0.15 16.65
C PRO A 100 2.38 1.11 15.94
N MET A 101 2.24 2.25 16.60
CA MET A 101 2.54 3.58 16.05
C MET A 101 2.93 4.56 17.15
N VAL A 102 3.31 5.77 16.76
CA VAL A 102 3.56 6.87 17.69
C VAL A 102 2.65 8.04 17.34
N LEU A 103 1.90 8.53 18.32
CA LEU A 103 1.24 9.83 18.24
C LEU A 103 2.30 10.90 18.46
N ALA A 104 2.44 11.82 17.51
CA ALA A 104 3.29 13.00 17.62
C ALA A 104 2.44 14.26 17.74
N VAL A 105 2.68 15.05 18.79
CA VAL A 105 2.13 16.40 18.94
C VAL A 105 3.11 17.38 18.33
N LEU A 106 2.59 18.26 17.48
CA LEU A 106 3.37 19.13 16.61
C LEU A 106 2.89 20.58 16.74
N SER A 107 3.84 21.52 16.72
CA SER A 107 3.57 22.94 16.56
C SER A 107 4.29 23.51 15.33
N PRO A 108 3.67 24.44 14.59
CA PRO A 108 4.31 25.10 13.46
C PRO A 108 5.41 26.05 13.92
N VAL A 109 6.54 26.03 13.21
CA VAL A 109 7.64 26.97 13.37
C VAL A 109 7.66 27.88 12.14
N GLY A 110 6.93 28.99 12.23
CA GLY A 110 6.81 29.97 11.15
C GLY A 110 5.76 29.60 10.09
N GLU A 111 5.90 30.22 8.92
CA GLU A 111 4.93 30.11 7.83
C GLU A 111 5.28 29.00 6.83
N ILE A 112 4.30 28.65 6.00
CA ILE A 112 4.53 27.74 4.87
C ILE A 112 5.37 28.46 3.82
N THR A 113 6.46 27.83 3.41
CA THR A 113 7.27 28.25 2.26
C THR A 113 6.91 27.42 1.03
N GLY A 114 7.08 27.98 -0.18
CA GLY A 114 6.71 27.32 -1.44
C GLY A 114 5.21 27.38 -1.76
N THR A 115 4.80 26.71 -2.84
CA THR A 115 3.43 26.81 -3.36
C THR A 115 2.60 25.59 -2.99
N LEU A 116 1.53 25.82 -2.21
CA LEU A 116 0.53 24.79 -1.95
C LEU A 116 -0.39 24.59 -3.16
N PRO A 117 -0.50 23.38 -3.71
CA PRO A 117 -1.47 23.12 -4.78
C PRO A 117 -2.91 23.38 -4.33
N ALA A 118 -3.70 24.00 -5.22
CA ALA A 118 -5.06 24.48 -4.93
C ALA A 118 -6.13 23.37 -4.86
N GLY A 119 -5.83 22.15 -5.31
CA GLY A 119 -6.75 21.02 -5.30
C GLY A 119 -6.43 19.96 -4.24
N ARG A 120 -7.36 19.00 -4.03
CA ARG A 120 -7.01 17.71 -3.43
C ARG A 120 -5.92 17.09 -4.31
N VAL A 121 -4.66 17.20 -3.89
CA VAL A 121 -3.61 16.35 -4.43
C VAL A 121 -4.06 14.94 -4.12
N ARG A 122 -4.46 14.18 -5.16
CA ARG A 122 -4.67 12.72 -5.04
C ARG A 122 -3.49 12.21 -4.23
N LYS A 123 -3.74 11.41 -3.19
CA LYS A 123 -2.70 10.69 -2.44
C LYS A 123 -1.75 10.12 -3.50
N ILE A 124 -0.62 10.77 -3.72
CA ILE A 124 0.51 10.12 -4.38
C ILE A 124 0.99 9.23 -3.27
N SER A 125 0.33 8.07 -3.16
CA SER A 125 1.03 6.84 -2.85
C SER A 125 2.37 7.00 -3.55
N THR A 126 3.46 7.11 -2.79
CA THR A 126 4.78 6.89 -3.35
C THR A 126 4.77 5.43 -3.77
N THR A 127 4.15 5.18 -4.91
CA THR A 127 4.04 3.90 -5.58
C THR A 127 5.45 3.66 -6.08
N SER A 128 6.35 3.24 -5.20
CA SER A 128 7.67 2.82 -5.59
C SER A 128 7.45 1.56 -6.43
N TRP A 129 7.72 1.71 -7.71
CA TRP A 129 7.71 0.62 -8.66
C TRP A 129 9.09 -0.03 -8.59
N HIS A 130 9.12 -1.30 -8.27
CA HIS A 130 10.33 -2.08 -8.15
C HIS A 130 10.41 -3.07 -9.29
N GLU A 131 11.53 -3.10 -9.99
CA GLU A 131 11.79 -4.14 -10.98
C GLU A 131 11.98 -5.49 -10.27
N VAL A 132 11.31 -6.53 -10.78
CA VAL A 132 11.42 -7.88 -10.23
C VAL A 132 12.72 -8.52 -10.74
N THR A 133 13.64 -8.71 -9.81
CA THR A 133 14.85 -9.53 -9.99
C THR A 133 14.63 -10.96 -9.51
N ASP A 134 15.62 -11.80 -9.73
CA ASP A 134 15.71 -13.18 -9.24
C ASP A 134 15.56 -13.35 -7.72
N THR A 135 15.96 -12.34 -6.95
CA THR A 135 15.89 -12.32 -5.47
C THR A 135 14.66 -11.59 -4.91
N PHE A 136 13.89 -10.90 -5.76
CA PHE A 136 12.78 -10.07 -5.31
C PHE A 136 11.62 -10.94 -4.76
N GLU A 137 11.20 -10.75 -3.52
CA GLU A 137 10.05 -11.49 -2.97
C GLU A 137 8.74 -11.02 -3.62
N ILE A 138 7.90 -11.94 -4.10
CA ILE A 138 6.61 -11.64 -4.76
C ILE A 138 5.48 -11.98 -3.79
N HIS A 139 4.54 -11.05 -3.60
CA HIS A 139 3.41 -11.16 -2.69
C HIS A 139 2.06 -11.07 -3.44
N PRO A 140 0.99 -11.76 -3.02
CA PRO A 140 -0.31 -11.73 -3.72
C PRO A 140 -0.92 -10.34 -3.87
N ALA A 141 -0.65 -9.48 -2.88
CA ALA A 141 -1.09 -8.09 -2.88
C ALA A 141 -0.34 -7.19 -3.86
N ASP A 142 0.80 -7.64 -4.42
CA ASP A 142 1.61 -6.83 -5.33
C ASP A 142 0.85 -6.50 -6.60
N GLN A 143 0.98 -5.25 -7.03
CA GLN A 143 0.34 -4.75 -8.23
C GLN A 143 1.35 -4.63 -9.36
N ILE A 144 0.99 -5.08 -10.56
CA ILE A 144 1.80 -4.93 -11.78
C ILE A 144 1.62 -3.52 -12.35
N ASN A 145 2.72 -2.91 -12.80
CA ASN A 145 2.70 -1.63 -13.49
C ASN A 145 1.84 -1.70 -14.76
N ASP A 146 1.00 -0.70 -14.96
CA ASP A 146 0.06 -0.64 -16.09
C ASP A 146 0.78 -0.74 -17.45
N ASP A 147 1.96 -0.12 -17.58
CA ASP A 147 2.80 -0.17 -18.79
C ASP A 147 3.32 -1.59 -19.09
N ASP A 148 3.52 -2.40 -18.04
CA ASP A 148 4.11 -3.73 -18.15
C ASP A 148 3.05 -4.83 -18.33
N ARG A 149 1.75 -4.50 -18.23
CA ARG A 149 0.64 -5.46 -18.36
C ARG A 149 0.56 -6.12 -19.73
N ALA A 150 0.93 -5.39 -20.79
CA ALA A 150 0.93 -5.94 -22.14
C ALA A 150 1.95 -7.09 -22.27
N GLU A 151 3.13 -6.90 -21.68
CA GLU A 151 4.19 -7.92 -21.66
C GLU A 151 3.82 -9.11 -20.77
N LEU A 152 3.26 -8.86 -19.58
CA LEU A 152 2.75 -9.95 -18.73
C LEU A 152 1.67 -10.77 -19.46
N ARG A 153 0.71 -10.11 -20.12
CA ARG A 153 -0.34 -10.77 -20.91
C ARG A 153 0.26 -11.65 -22.01
N ARG A 154 1.29 -11.16 -22.70
CA ARG A 154 2.01 -11.92 -23.74
C ARG A 154 2.63 -13.20 -23.15
N ARG A 155 3.40 -13.07 -22.06
CA ARG A 155 4.07 -14.20 -21.41
C ARG A 155 3.09 -15.25 -20.87
N VAL A 156 2.01 -14.80 -20.24
CA VAL A 156 0.94 -15.69 -19.75
C VAL A 156 0.29 -16.42 -20.92
N ARG A 157 -0.01 -15.73 -22.03
CA ARG A 157 -0.58 -16.34 -23.24
C ARG A 157 0.35 -17.38 -23.84
N ASP A 158 1.64 -17.08 -23.95
CA ASP A 158 2.63 -18.01 -24.52
C ASP A 158 2.73 -19.29 -23.68
N ARG A 159 2.78 -19.14 -22.34
CA ARG A 159 2.83 -20.27 -21.40
C ARG A 159 1.55 -21.11 -21.43
N LEU A 160 0.38 -20.46 -21.38
CA LEU A 160 -0.91 -21.15 -21.50
C LEU A 160 -1.05 -21.85 -22.85
N GLY A 161 -0.64 -21.21 -23.94
CA GLY A 161 -0.69 -21.77 -25.28
C GLY A 161 0.16 -23.04 -25.40
N ALA A 162 1.32 -23.08 -24.74
CA ALA A 162 2.14 -24.30 -24.68
C ALA A 162 1.43 -25.43 -23.90
N ALA A 163 0.87 -25.12 -22.71
CA ALA A 163 0.15 -26.10 -21.90
C ALA A 163 -1.10 -26.65 -22.61
N ILE A 164 -1.89 -25.77 -23.25
CA ILE A 164 -3.10 -26.16 -23.98
C ILE A 164 -2.77 -27.08 -25.16
N ARG A 165 -1.68 -26.81 -25.89
CA ARG A 165 -1.24 -27.69 -26.99
C ARG A 165 -0.81 -29.06 -26.49
N ALA A 166 -0.18 -29.12 -25.32
CA ALA A 166 0.31 -30.36 -24.73
C ALA A 166 -0.83 -31.23 -24.19
N GLU A 167 -1.77 -30.64 -23.46
CA GLU A 167 -2.80 -31.41 -22.72
C GLU A 167 -4.18 -31.44 -23.38
N GLN A 168 -4.44 -30.57 -24.36
CA GLN A 168 -5.73 -30.46 -25.04
C GLN A 168 -6.93 -30.43 -24.06
N PRO A 169 -6.98 -29.45 -23.13
CA PRO A 169 -8.07 -29.36 -22.16
C PRO A 169 -9.42 -29.18 -22.85
N SER A 170 -10.49 -29.59 -22.15
CA SER A 170 -11.85 -29.45 -22.69
C SER A 170 -12.18 -27.98 -23.03
N PRO A 171 -13.04 -27.73 -24.04
CA PRO A 171 -13.42 -26.38 -24.43
C PRO A 171 -14.05 -25.54 -23.30
N ASP A 172 -14.70 -26.19 -22.33
CA ASP A 172 -15.26 -25.52 -21.14
C ASP A 172 -14.14 -25.09 -20.18
N LEU A 173 -13.19 -25.98 -19.88
CA LEU A 173 -12.03 -25.67 -19.05
C LEU A 173 -11.21 -24.53 -19.66
N PHE A 174 -10.95 -24.59 -20.97
CA PHE A 174 -10.25 -23.53 -21.69
C PHE A 174 -10.95 -22.17 -21.59
N ARG A 175 -12.27 -22.11 -21.82
CA ARG A 175 -13.05 -20.85 -21.68
C ARG A 175 -12.95 -20.28 -20.27
N ARG A 176 -13.06 -21.12 -19.25
CA ARG A 176 -12.99 -20.70 -17.84
C ARG A 176 -11.59 -20.20 -17.47
N LEU A 177 -10.53 -20.88 -17.92
CA LEU A 177 -9.14 -20.47 -17.75
C LEU A 177 -8.87 -19.11 -18.41
N ALA A 178 -9.31 -18.93 -19.65
CA ALA A 178 -9.16 -17.66 -20.38
C ALA A 178 -9.88 -16.50 -19.66
N GLY A 179 -11.13 -16.72 -19.23
CA GLY A 179 -11.88 -15.70 -18.48
C GLY A 179 -11.22 -15.33 -17.14
N LEU A 180 -10.76 -16.33 -16.39
CA LEU A 180 -10.08 -16.15 -15.10
C LEU A 180 -8.75 -15.39 -15.26
N THR A 181 -7.91 -15.81 -16.21
CA THR A 181 -6.60 -15.18 -16.45
C THR A 181 -6.72 -13.76 -16.98
N GLU A 182 -7.65 -13.48 -17.89
CA GLU A 182 -7.88 -12.10 -18.36
C GLU A 182 -8.42 -11.20 -17.23
N ALA A 183 -9.22 -11.74 -16.30
CA ALA A 183 -9.67 -10.99 -15.13
C ALA A 183 -8.51 -10.63 -14.19
N MET A 184 -7.57 -11.55 -13.94
CA MET A 184 -6.35 -11.27 -13.16
C MET A 184 -5.41 -10.28 -13.87
N LEU A 185 -5.23 -10.44 -15.19
CA LEU A 185 -4.40 -9.52 -15.98
C LEU A 185 -4.98 -8.09 -15.98
N ARG A 186 -6.31 -7.97 -16.02
CA ARG A 186 -6.99 -6.67 -15.97
C ARG A 186 -6.88 -5.99 -14.60
N SER A 187 -6.94 -6.76 -13.52
CA SER A 187 -6.74 -6.21 -12.17
C SER A 187 -5.27 -5.88 -11.89
N GLY A 188 -4.35 -6.47 -12.65
CA GLY A 188 -2.91 -6.33 -12.44
C GLY A 188 -2.46 -6.97 -11.13
N ARG A 189 -3.22 -7.94 -10.60
CA ARG A 189 -2.94 -8.66 -9.35
C ARG A 189 -3.26 -10.14 -9.51
N CYS A 190 -2.66 -10.95 -8.65
CA CYS A 190 -2.85 -12.40 -8.66
C CYS A 190 -3.90 -12.84 -7.62
N GLY A 191 -4.54 -13.97 -7.89
CA GLY A 191 -5.30 -14.72 -6.89
C GLY A 191 -6.78 -14.33 -6.75
N PRO A 192 -7.53 -15.06 -5.92
CA PRO A 192 -8.98 -14.87 -5.75
C PRO A 192 -9.35 -13.50 -5.20
N ALA A 193 -8.51 -12.92 -4.34
CA ALA A 193 -8.71 -11.57 -3.78
C ALA A 193 -8.69 -10.47 -4.85
N ALA A 194 -7.94 -10.68 -5.94
CA ALA A 194 -7.84 -9.77 -7.07
C ALA A 194 -9.07 -9.79 -8.00
N LEU A 195 -9.95 -10.79 -7.85
CA LEU A 195 -11.15 -10.92 -8.66
C LEU A 195 -12.29 -10.08 -8.09
N GLY A 196 -12.96 -9.31 -8.94
CA GLY A 196 -14.18 -8.58 -8.56
C GLY A 196 -15.27 -9.52 -8.04
N LYS A 197 -16.21 -9.01 -7.23
CA LYS A 197 -17.28 -9.79 -6.58
C LYS A 197 -18.04 -10.71 -7.55
N ALA A 198 -18.31 -10.22 -8.77
CA ALA A 198 -19.00 -10.99 -9.81
C ALA A 198 -18.17 -12.13 -10.42
N HIS A 199 -16.83 -12.05 -10.42
CA HIS A 199 -15.95 -13.14 -10.85
C HIS A 199 -15.73 -14.15 -9.73
N ARG A 200 -15.56 -13.69 -8.48
CA ARG A 200 -15.56 -14.58 -7.32
C ARG A 200 -16.82 -15.43 -7.28
N GLN A 201 -18.00 -14.81 -7.38
CA GLN A 201 -19.27 -15.56 -7.35
C GLN A 201 -19.42 -16.58 -8.50
N ARG A 202 -18.91 -16.27 -9.70
CA ARG A 202 -18.97 -17.16 -10.87
C ARG A 202 -18.00 -18.34 -10.80
N HIS A 203 -16.97 -18.23 -9.97
CA HIS A 203 -15.90 -19.22 -9.88
C HIS A 203 -15.76 -19.86 -8.50
N ILE A 204 -16.52 -19.48 -7.47
CA ILE A 204 -16.36 -20.00 -6.09
C ILE A 204 -16.16 -21.53 -6.03
N ASP A 205 -16.96 -22.30 -6.77
CA ASP A 205 -16.89 -23.77 -6.74
C ASP A 205 -15.81 -24.37 -7.66
N ALA A 206 -15.34 -23.61 -8.66
CA ALA A 206 -14.37 -24.07 -9.67
C ALA A 206 -13.00 -23.38 -9.58
N ALA A 207 -12.86 -22.35 -8.76
CA ALA A 207 -11.71 -21.45 -8.70
C ALA A 207 -10.47 -22.22 -8.26
N GLU A 208 -10.57 -23.03 -7.20
CA GLU A 208 -9.42 -23.81 -6.73
C GLU A 208 -8.92 -24.78 -7.80
N ARG A 209 -9.82 -25.48 -8.51
CA ARG A 209 -9.42 -26.36 -9.61
C ARG A 209 -8.72 -25.60 -10.74
N LEU A 210 -9.24 -24.44 -11.13
CA LEU A 210 -8.65 -23.60 -12.17
C LEU A 210 -7.29 -23.04 -11.72
N PHE A 211 -7.17 -22.59 -10.48
CA PHE A 211 -5.92 -22.09 -9.93
C PHE A 211 -4.87 -23.18 -9.76
N SER A 212 -5.27 -24.39 -9.36
CA SER A 212 -4.36 -25.54 -9.30
C SER A 212 -3.84 -25.92 -10.68
N TRP A 213 -4.70 -25.95 -11.70
CA TRP A 213 -4.26 -26.15 -13.08
C TRP A 213 -3.26 -25.07 -13.53
N LEU A 214 -3.52 -23.79 -13.22
CA LEU A 214 -2.59 -22.70 -13.51
C LEU A 214 -1.26 -22.82 -12.74
N ALA A 215 -1.26 -23.41 -11.54
CA ALA A 215 -0.05 -23.65 -10.77
C ALA A 215 0.75 -24.84 -11.32
N GLU A 216 0.07 -25.93 -11.70
CA GLU A 216 0.67 -27.10 -12.35
C GLU A 216 1.42 -26.71 -13.64
N HIS A 217 0.90 -25.72 -14.38
CA HIS A 217 1.53 -25.17 -15.58
C HIS A 217 2.38 -23.92 -15.35
N GLN A 218 2.83 -23.69 -14.11
CA GLN A 218 3.76 -22.62 -13.75
C GLN A 218 3.29 -21.22 -14.17
N VAL A 219 1.99 -20.98 -14.30
CA VAL A 219 1.46 -19.62 -14.48
C VAL A 219 1.37 -18.94 -13.11
N LEU A 220 0.98 -19.70 -12.10
CA LEU A 220 0.92 -19.29 -10.71
C LEU A 220 1.89 -20.11 -9.85
N THR A 221 2.19 -19.60 -8.66
CA THR A 221 2.87 -20.33 -7.59
C THR A 221 2.17 -20.08 -6.26
N GLY A 222 2.43 -20.89 -5.24
CA GLY A 222 1.73 -20.85 -3.96
C GLY A 222 0.36 -21.53 -3.97
N THR A 223 -0.37 -21.41 -2.86
CA THR A 223 -1.65 -22.09 -2.61
C THR A 223 -2.69 -21.16 -1.98
N GLY A 224 -3.98 -21.40 -2.27
CA GLY A 224 -5.08 -20.63 -1.70
C GLY A 224 -4.94 -19.11 -1.93
N ASP A 225 -5.04 -18.34 -0.84
CA ASP A 225 -4.93 -16.88 -0.86
C ASP A 225 -3.50 -16.37 -1.08
N ASP A 226 -2.49 -17.22 -0.88
CA ASP A 226 -1.07 -16.89 -1.07
C ASP A 226 -0.59 -17.06 -2.52
N ARG A 227 -1.50 -17.33 -3.45
CA ARG A 227 -1.16 -17.52 -4.86
C ARG A 227 -0.62 -16.24 -5.48
N THR A 228 0.53 -16.35 -6.14
CA THR A 228 1.21 -15.28 -6.88
C THR A 228 1.47 -15.67 -8.32
N TRP A 229 1.75 -14.69 -9.18
CA TRP A 229 2.28 -14.98 -10.52
C TRP A 229 3.62 -15.70 -10.39
N HIS A 230 3.86 -16.68 -11.26
CA HIS A 230 5.16 -17.32 -11.31
C HIS A 230 6.26 -16.29 -11.62
N ARG A 231 7.39 -16.36 -10.91
CA ARG A 231 8.48 -15.38 -10.96
C ARG A 231 8.94 -15.05 -12.38
N ASP A 232 9.19 -16.05 -13.21
CA ASP A 232 9.66 -15.85 -14.59
C ASP A 232 8.73 -14.98 -15.45
N LEU A 233 7.42 -14.99 -15.15
CA LEU A 233 6.49 -14.13 -15.85
C LEU A 233 6.69 -12.67 -15.46
N LEU A 234 7.15 -12.41 -14.23
CA LEU A 234 7.36 -11.09 -13.66
C LEU A 234 8.79 -10.57 -13.81
N THR A 235 9.81 -11.41 -14.03
CA THR A 235 11.21 -10.96 -14.13
C THR A 235 11.37 -9.82 -15.14
N GLY A 236 12.00 -8.72 -14.72
CA GLY A 236 12.16 -7.50 -15.52
C GLY A 236 10.91 -6.63 -15.65
N LEU A 237 9.78 -7.01 -15.04
CA LEU A 237 8.59 -6.17 -14.93
C LEU A 237 8.60 -5.42 -13.60
N ARG A 238 7.84 -4.33 -13.53
CA ARG A 238 7.76 -3.49 -12.33
C ARG A 238 6.51 -3.82 -11.53
N ILE A 239 6.70 -3.97 -10.22
CA ILE A 239 5.63 -4.21 -9.26
C ILE A 239 5.61 -3.17 -8.15
N ASN A 240 4.42 -2.88 -7.66
CA ASN A 240 4.21 -2.03 -6.52
C ASN A 240 3.89 -2.87 -5.28
N THR A 241 4.59 -2.57 -4.19
CA THR A 241 4.51 -3.28 -2.91
C THR A 241 3.77 -2.48 -1.83
N SER A 242 3.20 -1.32 -2.18
CA SER A 242 2.61 -0.38 -1.22
C SER A 242 1.38 -0.95 -0.50
N ASP A 243 0.76 -1.98 -1.07
CA ASP A 243 -0.40 -2.69 -0.54
C ASP A 243 -0.05 -3.97 0.21
N ARG A 244 1.24 -4.32 0.37
CA ARG A 244 1.63 -5.38 1.29
C ARG A 244 1.18 -4.96 2.69
N ALA A 245 0.34 -5.79 3.32
CA ALA A 245 0.11 -5.66 4.76
C ALA A 245 1.48 -5.70 5.45
N ALA A 246 1.72 -4.83 6.42
CA ALA A 246 3.00 -4.79 7.13
C ALA A 246 3.17 -6.06 7.96
N GLY A 247 3.78 -7.10 7.36
CA GLY A 247 4.32 -8.29 7.99
C GLY A 247 3.32 -9.23 8.66
N THR A 248 3.02 -10.36 8.03
CA THR A 248 2.96 -11.60 8.80
C THR A 248 4.42 -12.04 9.02
N PRO A 249 4.95 -12.05 10.25
CA PRO A 249 6.24 -12.69 10.48
C PRO A 249 6.08 -14.16 10.10
N GLY A 250 6.87 -14.58 9.11
CA GLY A 250 6.89 -15.96 8.65
C GLY A 250 7.05 -16.91 9.83
N HIS A 251 6.25 -17.98 9.78
CA HIS A 251 6.50 -19.18 10.56
C HIS A 251 7.96 -19.57 10.40
N ALA A 252 8.75 -19.32 11.46
CA ALA A 252 10.01 -20.00 11.65
C ALA A 252 9.68 -21.49 11.75
N GLN A 253 10.17 -22.25 10.78
CA GLN A 253 10.31 -23.69 10.88
C GLN A 253 11.04 -24.02 12.18
N GLN A 254 10.40 -24.84 13.01
CA GLN A 254 11.04 -25.96 13.70
C GLN A 254 10.08 -27.14 13.64
#